data_AF-A0A973AYB9-F1
#
_entry.id   AF-A0A973AYB9-F1
#
_cell.length_a   1.000
_cell.length_b   1.000
_cell.length_c   1.000
_cell.angle_alpha   90.00
_cell.angle_beta   90.00
_cell.angle_gamma   90.00
#
_symmetry.space_group_name_H-M   'P 1'
#
loop_
_entity.id
_entity.type
_entity.pdbx_description
1 polymer ?
#
loop_
_entity_poly.entity_id
_entity_poly.type
_entity_poly.pdbx_seq_one_letter_code
_entity_poly.pdbx_strand_id
1 'polypeptide(L)'
;MNIWGITSALGSGAANAVKSAGNVQEVAAAKASAGQGVAGQGVGEVHDAVTLSVDAVRSAESASEIRFDRVQAIRTAIAEGTYETPEKLDLAMERLLDRLG
;
A
#
# COMPACT_ATOMS: atom_id res chain seq x y z
N MET A 1 -17.02 -23.46 28.22
CA MET A 1 -18.23 -22.62 28.30
C MET A 1 -18.46 -22.24 29.75
N ASN A 2 -18.85 -20.98 29.96
CA ASN A 2 -19.48 -20.36 31.14
C ASN A 2 -18.62 -19.39 31.95
N ILE A 3 -19.21 -18.22 32.12
CA ILE A 3 -18.67 -16.86 32.17
C ILE A 3 -19.23 -16.19 33.44
N TRP A 4 -18.54 -15.14 33.90
CA TRP A 4 -19.01 -13.97 34.66
C TRP A 4 -18.81 -13.91 36.18
N GLY A 5 -18.18 -12.80 36.58
CA GLY A 5 -18.13 -12.26 37.94
C GLY A 5 -17.63 -10.81 37.89
N ILE A 6 -18.56 -9.85 37.99
CA ILE A 6 -18.31 -8.42 38.16
C ILE A 6 -17.73 -8.16 39.56
N THR A 7 -16.81 -7.20 39.69
CA THR A 7 -16.69 -6.42 40.93
C THR A 7 -16.36 -4.96 40.64
N SER A 8 -17.20 -4.08 41.16
CA SER A 8 -17.07 -2.63 41.20
C SER A 8 -16.47 -2.21 42.55
N ALA A 9 -15.51 -1.29 42.54
CA ALA A 9 -15.11 -0.55 43.73
C ALA A 9 -15.28 0.95 43.46
N LEU A 10 -16.26 1.52 44.15
CA LEU A 10 -16.68 2.91 44.15
C LEU A 10 -15.79 3.70 45.13
N GLY A 11 -15.25 4.83 44.69
CA GLY A 11 -14.63 5.84 45.56
C GLY A 11 -15.30 7.19 45.35
N SER A 12 -16.28 7.49 46.21
CA SER A 12 -16.92 8.79 46.46
C SER A 12 -15.90 9.82 46.99
N GLY A 13 -16.03 11.14 46.86
CA GLY A 13 -17.03 12.02 46.27
C GLY A 13 -16.64 13.49 46.48
N ALA A 14 -17.27 14.37 45.67
CA ALA A 14 -17.55 15.80 45.90
C ALA A 14 -16.39 16.78 46.20
N ALA A 15 -16.21 17.80 45.34
CA ALA A 15 -16.98 19.04 45.42
C ALA A 15 -16.35 20.11 44.54
N ASN A 16 -17.19 20.66 43.66
CA ASN A 16 -16.95 21.83 42.84
C ASN A 16 -16.84 23.08 43.72
N ALA A 17 -15.63 23.63 43.96
CA ALA A 17 -15.43 25.02 44.39
C ALA A 17 -13.93 25.37 44.47
N VAL A 18 -13.38 25.99 43.42
CA VAL A 18 -12.71 27.31 43.49
C VAL A 18 -12.12 27.61 42.12
N LYS A 19 -12.74 28.58 41.47
CA LYS A 19 -12.24 29.30 40.32
C LYS A 19 -11.07 30.17 40.79
N SER A 20 -9.83 29.81 40.45
CA SER A 20 -8.70 30.75 40.45
C SER A 20 -7.55 30.29 39.54
N ALA A 21 -7.25 31.14 38.56
CA ALA A 21 -5.98 31.30 37.83
C ALA A 21 -5.58 30.13 36.90
N GLY A 22 -5.69 30.20 35.58
CA GLY A 22 -5.64 31.35 34.68
C GLY A 22 -4.63 31.14 33.53
N ASN A 23 -3.55 30.36 33.75
CA ASN A 23 -2.40 30.40 32.82
C ASN A 23 -1.78 29.02 32.44
N VAL A 24 -2.45 27.88 32.71
CA VAL A 24 -1.83 26.55 32.49
C VAL A 24 -2.20 25.89 31.15
N GLN A 25 -3.14 26.48 30.39
CA GLN A 25 -3.54 25.92 29.09
C GLN A 25 -2.60 26.34 27.92
N GLU A 26 -1.80 27.41 28.07
CA GLU A 26 -0.91 27.90 26.99
C GLU A 26 0.43 27.14 26.93
N VAL A 27 0.91 26.61 28.06
CA VAL A 27 2.20 25.88 28.13
C VAL A 27 2.10 24.47 27.52
N ALA A 28 0.90 23.88 27.48
CA ALA A 28 0.66 22.60 26.82
C ALA A 28 0.60 22.71 25.28
N ALA A 29 0.15 23.85 24.74
CA ALA A 29 0.12 24.11 23.30
C ALA A 29 1.51 24.45 22.72
N ALA A 30 2.37 25.13 23.49
CA ALA A 30 3.73 25.49 23.07
C ALA A 30 4.70 24.29 22.99
N LYS A 31 4.42 23.18 23.69
CA LYS A 31 5.26 21.97 23.65
C LYS A 31 4.95 21.05 22.47
N ALA A 32 3.80 21.24 21.80
CA ALA A 32 3.42 20.51 20.61
C ALA A 32 4.08 21.06 19.33
N SER A 33 4.57 22.31 19.34
CA SER A 33 5.24 22.95 18.19
C SER A 33 6.77 22.95 18.26
N ALA A 34 7.37 22.48 19.35
CA ALA A 34 8.82 22.42 19.54
C ALA A 34 9.45 21.05 19.20
N GLY A 35 8.66 20.12 18.65
CA GLY A 35 9.10 18.76 18.29
C GLY A 35 9.36 18.53 16.80
N GLN A 36 9.39 19.58 15.98
CA GLN A 36 9.57 19.46 14.53
C GLN A 36 10.75 20.31 14.09
N GLY A 37 11.82 19.64 13.65
CA GLY A 37 12.83 20.29 12.83
C GLY A 37 14.28 20.05 13.23
N VAL A 38 14.69 18.82 13.54
CA VAL A 38 16.08 18.40 13.29
C VAL A 38 16.14 16.90 12.97
N ALA A 39 15.69 16.52 11.78
CA ALA A 39 16.01 15.22 11.19
C ALA A 39 16.56 15.46 9.78
N GLY A 40 17.70 14.84 9.49
CA GLY A 40 18.62 15.21 8.43
C GLY A 40 18.00 15.32 7.03
N GLN A 41 18.55 16.27 6.29
CA GLN A 41 18.26 16.56 4.90
C GLN A 41 18.70 15.40 4.00
N GLY A 42 17.88 14.35 3.91
CA GLY A 42 17.97 13.33 2.87
C GLY A 42 17.40 13.88 1.56
N VAL A 43 17.85 13.33 0.43
CA VAL A 43 17.25 13.58 -0.89
C VAL A 43 15.74 13.34 -0.76
N GLY A 44 14.93 14.36 -1.02
CA GLY A 44 13.47 14.26 -0.90
C GLY A 44 12.94 13.13 -1.78
N GLU A 45 11.87 12.48 -1.34
CA GLU A 45 11.22 11.39 -2.06
C GLU A 45 10.79 11.88 -3.46
N VAL A 46 11.27 11.21 -4.51
CA VAL A 46 10.95 11.59 -5.89
C VAL A 46 9.54 11.12 -6.19
N HIS A 47 8.59 12.05 -6.29
CA HIS A 47 7.23 11.76 -6.71
C HIS A 47 7.07 12.03 -8.21
N ASP A 48 6.96 10.96 -8.99
CA ASP A 48 6.58 11.02 -10.40
C ASP A 48 5.06 10.87 -10.55
N ALA A 49 4.45 11.60 -11.48
CA ALA A 49 3.01 11.63 -11.71
C ALA A 49 2.68 11.35 -13.18
N VAL A 50 2.06 10.19 -13.42
CA VAL A 50 1.59 9.78 -14.75
C VAL A 50 0.08 9.94 -14.82
N THR A 51 -0.40 10.73 -15.78
CA THR A 51 -1.85 10.88 -16.05
C THR A 51 -2.24 9.98 -17.22
N LEU A 52 -3.17 9.05 -16.98
CA LEU A 52 -3.72 8.16 -18.01
C LEU A 52 -5.12 8.63 -18.43
N SER A 53 -5.45 8.49 -19.72
CA SER A 53 -6.81 8.78 -20.19
C SER A 53 -7.77 7.67 -19.77
N VAL A 54 -9.01 8.05 -19.46
CA VAL A 54 -10.08 7.11 -19.08
C VAL A 54 -10.34 6.09 -20.20
N ASP A 55 -10.28 6.54 -21.46
CA ASP A 55 -10.47 5.68 -22.62
C ASP A 55 -9.36 4.63 -22.77
N ALA A 56 -8.11 4.99 -22.48
CA ALA A 56 -6.99 4.04 -22.53
C ALA A 56 -7.12 2.96 -21.46
N VAL A 57 -7.51 3.32 -20.23
CA VAL A 57 -7.74 2.36 -19.14
C VAL A 57 -8.88 1.41 -19.49
N ARG A 58 -10.00 1.94 -19.99
CA ARG A 58 -11.17 1.14 -20.35
C ARG A 58 -10.91 0.21 -21.53
N SER A 59 -10.11 0.66 -22.50
CA SER A 59 -9.68 -0.18 -23.63
C SER A 59 -8.79 -1.33 -23.16
N ALA A 60 -7.86 -1.07 -22.23
CA ALA A 60 -7.00 -2.11 -21.66
C ALA A 60 -7.81 -3.17 -20.88
N GLU A 61 -8.81 -2.76 -20.10
CA GLU A 61 -9.71 -3.67 -19.38
C GLU A 61 -10.49 -4.60 -20.34
N SER A 62 -10.95 -4.08 -21.48
CA SER A 62 -11.67 -4.89 -22.48
C SER A 62 -10.80 -5.94 -23.19
N ALA A 63 -9.48 -5.76 -23.20
CA ALA A 63 -8.51 -6.74 -23.72
C ALA A 63 -8.05 -7.75 -22.66
N SER A 64 -8.42 -7.53 -21.39
CA SER A 64 -7.82 -8.14 -20.20
C SER A 64 -8.56 -9.38 -19.67
N GLU A 65 -9.29 -10.11 -20.49
CA GLU A 65 -9.78 -11.43 -20.05
C GLU A 65 -8.57 -12.39 -19.95
N ILE A 66 -7.92 -12.42 -18.79
CA ILE A 66 -6.78 -13.29 -18.52
C ILE A 66 -7.31 -14.72 -18.61
N ARG A 67 -6.86 -15.44 -19.64
CA ARG A 67 -7.16 -16.87 -19.83
C ARG A 67 -6.34 -17.69 -18.83
N PHE A 68 -6.81 -17.73 -17.58
CA PHE A 68 -6.13 -18.43 -16.47
C PHE A 68 -5.80 -19.88 -16.82
N ASP A 69 -6.68 -20.59 -17.53
CA ASP A 69 -6.42 -21.94 -18.02
C ASP A 69 -5.14 -22.03 -18.88
N ARG A 70 -4.99 -21.10 -19.83
CA ARG A 70 -3.80 -21.04 -20.69
C ARG A 70 -2.56 -20.69 -19.88
N VAL A 71 -2.69 -19.80 -18.90
CA VAL A 71 -1.58 -19.43 -18.02
C VAL A 71 -1.12 -20.63 -17.20
N GLN A 72 -2.03 -21.42 -16.65
CA GLN A 72 -1.68 -22.62 -15.89
C GLN A 72 -1.03 -23.68 -16.77
N ALA A 73 -1.59 -23.95 -17.96
CA ALA A 73 -0.99 -24.89 -18.91
C ALA A 73 0.44 -24.51 -19.31
N ILE A 74 0.68 -23.21 -19.56
CA ILE A 74 2.03 -22.70 -19.86
C ILE A 74 2.96 -22.86 -18.65
N ARG A 75 2.48 -22.51 -17.44
CA ARG A 75 3.27 -22.66 -16.21
C ARG A 75 3.71 -24.10 -15.98
N THR A 76 2.80 -25.06 -16.20
CA THR A 76 3.11 -26.50 -16.10
C THR A 76 4.16 -26.90 -17.14
N ALA A 77 3.99 -26.52 -18.42
CA ALA A 77 4.95 -26.84 -19.46
C ALA A 77 6.36 -26.24 -19.20
N ILE A 78 6.43 -25.06 -18.57
CA ILE A 78 7.71 -24.45 -18.17
C ILE A 78 8.35 -25.26 -17.03
N ALA A 79 7.57 -25.65 -16.02
CA ALA A 79 8.06 -26.45 -14.90
C ALA A 79 8.56 -27.85 -15.35
N GLU A 80 7.89 -28.43 -16.35
CA GLU A 80 8.27 -29.71 -16.98
C GLU A 80 9.42 -29.56 -17.98
N GLY A 81 9.83 -28.34 -18.32
CA GLY A 81 10.87 -28.07 -19.31
C GLY A 81 10.46 -28.34 -20.77
N THR A 82 9.18 -28.63 -21.03
CA THR A 82 8.63 -28.93 -22.37
C THR A 82 8.15 -27.68 -23.11
N TYR A 83 8.18 -26.53 -22.45
CA TYR A 83 7.78 -25.27 -23.05
C TYR A 83 8.75 -24.81 -24.14
N GLU A 84 10.06 -24.94 -23.90
CA GLU A 84 11.11 -24.50 -24.82
C GLU A 84 11.44 -25.60 -25.83
N THR A 85 11.09 -25.36 -27.10
CA THR A 85 11.48 -26.23 -28.22
C THR A 85 12.35 -25.43 -29.19
N PRO A 86 13.23 -26.08 -29.98
CA PRO A 86 14.07 -25.38 -30.94
C PRO A 86 13.28 -24.47 -31.88
N GLU A 87 12.12 -24.94 -32.35
CA GLU A 87 11.27 -24.21 -33.29
C GLU A 87 10.62 -22.98 -32.66
N LYS A 88 10.26 -23.06 -31.37
CA LYS A 88 9.73 -21.91 -30.62
C LYS A 88 10.81 -20.87 -30.36
N LEU A 89 12.04 -21.31 -30.11
CA LEU A 89 13.17 -20.41 -29.88
C LEU A 89 13.54 -19.64 -31.15
N ASP A 90 13.60 -20.32 -32.28
CA ASP A 90 13.86 -19.69 -33.59
C ASP A 90 12.80 -18.64 -33.93
N LEU A 91 11.52 -18.98 -33.75
CA LEU A 91 10.41 -18.05 -33.97
C LEU A 91 10.43 -16.88 -32.97
N ALA A 92 10.82 -17.12 -31.72
CA ALA A 92 10.93 -16.07 -30.72
C ALA A 92 12.08 -15.10 -31.06
N MET A 93 13.19 -15.62 -31.58
CA MET A 93 14.31 -14.82 -32.08
C MET A 93 13.92 -13.97 -33.29
N GLU A 94 13.26 -14.54 -34.29
CA GLU A 94 12.78 -13.81 -35.46
C GLU A 94 11.89 -12.62 -35.05
N ARG A 95 10.89 -12.88 -34.20
CA ARG A 95 9.97 -11.85 -33.68
C ARG A 95 10.67 -10.78 -32.85
N LEU A 96 11.71 -11.15 -32.10
CA LEU A 96 12.49 -10.20 -31.32
C LEU A 96 13.25 -9.26 -32.26
N LEU A 97 13.88 -9.80 -33.31
CA LEU A 97 14.62 -9.01 -34.29
C LEU A 97 13.70 -8.10 -35.11
N ASP A 98 12.54 -8.61 -35.53
CA ASP A 98 11.50 -7.81 -36.21
C ASP A 98 11.00 -6.64 -35.36
N ARG A 99 10.98 -6.79 -34.04
CA ARG A 99 10.56 -5.73 -33.12
C ARG A 99 11.65 -4.68 -32.88
N LEU A 100 12.91 -5.02 -33.11
CA LEU A 100 14.06 -4.13 -32.93
C LEU A 100 14.43 -3.37 -34.20
N GLY A 101 14.05 -3.89 -35.37
CA GLY A 101 14.14 -3.20 -36.67
C GLY A 101 13.05 -2.14 -36.85
#